data_AF-A0A925XDM8-F1
#
_entry.id   AF-A0A925XDM8-F1
#
_cell.length_a   1.000
_cell.length_b   1.000
_cell.length_c   1.000
_cell.angle_alpha   90.00
_cell.angle_beta   90.00
_cell.angle_gamma   90.00
#
_symmetry.space_group_name_H-M   'P 1'
#
loop_
_entity.id
_entity.type
_entity.pdbx_description
1 polymer ?
#
loop_
_entity_poly.entity_id
_entity_poly.type
_entity_poly.pdbx_seq_one_letter_code
_entity_poly.pdbx_strand_id
1 'polypeptide(L)'
;MPARIGDIARSACPLYPSGRVLIGNVPYPARSNGKPIEAGCEVVVVGGDKFCLLVCVVGSLPSVESLPNHGQIILLGREHSAAASEEAREAARHRAEEYRRDLRRLTMTGLATGFVLGLILVAARTWRVGFTPDLWLVPPTASIGFACLAAWFLWFGSETNETLLLIATVTAAVGLFAGTYFFGPLAGVTISLCSGFAVSLLAVLVIVMKGPET
;
A
#
# COMPACT_ATOMS: atom_id res chain seq x y z
N MET A 1 18.26 -21.56 -22.14
CA MET A 1 19.20 -22.71 -22.04
C MET A 1 18.89 -23.49 -20.78
N PRO A 2 18.58 -24.80 -20.85
CA PRO A 2 18.32 -25.62 -19.67
C PRO A 2 19.63 -25.90 -18.90
N ALA A 3 19.55 -25.99 -17.57
CA ALA A 3 20.68 -26.29 -16.71
C ALA A 3 21.04 -27.78 -16.78
N ARG A 4 22.33 -28.12 -16.77
CA ARG A 4 22.84 -29.49 -16.76
C ARG A 4 23.72 -29.75 -15.53
N ILE A 5 23.77 -31.01 -15.12
CA ILE A 5 24.74 -31.45 -14.10
C ILE A 5 26.15 -31.28 -14.66
N GLY A 6 27.01 -30.56 -13.94
CA GLY A 6 28.36 -30.19 -14.35
C GLY A 6 28.49 -28.78 -14.91
N ASP A 7 27.39 -28.05 -15.14
CA ASP A 7 27.47 -26.66 -15.59
C ASP A 7 28.12 -25.77 -14.50
N ILE A 8 28.98 -24.86 -14.94
CA ILE A 8 29.55 -23.81 -14.11
C ILE A 8 28.57 -22.64 -14.04
N ALA A 9 28.29 -22.19 -12.82
CA ALA A 9 27.39 -21.10 -12.51
C ALA A 9 28.08 -20.10 -11.57
N ARG A 10 27.53 -18.90 -11.45
CA ARG A 10 27.98 -17.88 -10.49
C ARG A 10 26.89 -17.57 -9.48
N SER A 11 27.20 -17.52 -8.18
CA SER A 11 26.21 -17.12 -7.18
C SER A 11 25.81 -15.65 -7.37
N ALA A 12 24.50 -15.38 -7.53
CA ALA A 12 23.97 -14.03 -7.62
C ALA A 12 23.78 -13.39 -6.24
N CYS A 13 23.39 -14.22 -5.28
CA CYS A 13 23.24 -13.88 -3.88
C CYS A 13 23.88 -14.96 -3.01
N PRO A 14 24.15 -14.66 -1.72
CA PRO A 14 24.69 -15.65 -0.81
C PRO A 14 23.72 -16.83 -0.62
N LEU A 15 24.24 -18.06 -0.54
CA LEU A 15 23.46 -19.29 -0.33
C LEU A 15 23.63 -19.82 1.10
N TYR A 16 22.56 -19.72 1.90
CA TYR A 16 22.50 -20.17 3.30
C TYR A 16 21.12 -20.75 3.70
N PRO A 17 20.77 -22.00 3.38
CA PRO A 17 21.36 -22.89 2.37
C PRO A 17 20.82 -22.59 0.96
N SER A 18 19.79 -21.76 0.83
CA SER A 18 19.10 -21.46 -0.42
C SER A 18 19.44 -20.05 -0.92
N GLY A 19 19.41 -19.88 -2.25
CA GLY A 19 19.70 -18.62 -2.91
C GLY A 19 19.46 -18.73 -4.42
N ARG A 20 20.18 -17.92 -5.20
CA ARG A 20 20.10 -17.90 -6.67
C ARG A 20 21.49 -17.94 -7.28
N VAL A 21 21.60 -18.67 -8.37
CA VAL A 21 22.82 -18.77 -9.19
C VAL A 21 22.51 -18.39 -10.64
N LEU A 22 23.50 -17.89 -11.34
CA LEU A 22 23.45 -17.51 -12.74
C LEU A 22 24.20 -18.56 -13.56
N ILE A 23 23.49 -19.22 -14.48
CA ILE A 23 24.11 -20.05 -15.52
C ILE A 23 24.04 -19.23 -16.80
N GLY A 24 25.19 -18.71 -17.25
CA GLY A 24 25.23 -17.60 -18.21
C GLY A 24 24.54 -16.36 -17.62
N ASN A 25 23.48 -15.88 -18.28
CA ASN A 25 22.70 -14.71 -17.85
C ASN A 25 21.32 -15.06 -17.27
N VAL A 26 21.03 -16.34 -17.02
CA VAL A 26 19.70 -16.77 -16.56
C VAL A 26 19.76 -17.14 -15.08
N PRO A 27 18.94 -16.51 -14.21
CA PRO A 27 18.89 -16.85 -12.80
C PRO A 27 18.11 -18.15 -12.56
N TYR A 28 18.68 -18.98 -11.69
CA TYR A 28 18.11 -20.24 -11.23
C TYR A 28 18.05 -20.28 -9.71
N PRO A 29 16.95 -20.79 -9.11
CA PRO A 29 16.92 -21.10 -7.70
C PRO A 29 17.93 -22.22 -7.42
N ALA A 30 18.72 -22.07 -6.36
CA ALA A 30 19.75 -23.04 -6.00
C ALA A 30 19.87 -23.21 -4.49
N ARG A 31 20.45 -24.34 -4.09
CA ARG A 31 20.76 -24.72 -2.71
C ARG A 31 22.19 -25.23 -2.61
N SER A 32 22.93 -24.75 -1.61
CA SER A 32 24.28 -25.18 -1.33
C SER A 32 24.31 -26.61 -0.78
N ASN A 33 25.18 -27.47 -1.32
CA ASN A 33 25.43 -28.80 -0.78
C ASN A 33 26.41 -28.73 0.42
N GLY A 34 25.88 -28.43 1.60
CA GLY A 34 26.61 -28.47 2.87
C GLY A 34 27.22 -27.15 3.30
N LYS A 35 28.18 -26.60 2.53
CA LYS A 35 28.89 -25.37 2.93
C LYS A 35 28.18 -24.11 2.45
N PRO A 36 28.13 -23.04 3.26
CA PRO A 36 27.66 -21.75 2.80
C PRO A 36 28.50 -21.20 1.64
N ILE A 37 27.86 -20.47 0.73
CA ILE A 37 28.51 -19.89 -0.46
C ILE A 37 28.21 -18.41 -0.51
N GLU A 38 29.24 -17.57 -0.58
CA GLU A 38 29.10 -16.13 -0.70
C GLU A 38 28.63 -15.71 -2.10
N ALA A 39 28.22 -14.46 -2.26
CA ALA A 39 27.85 -13.92 -3.56
C ALA A 39 29.07 -13.75 -4.48
N GLY A 40 28.91 -13.99 -5.78
CA GLY A 40 29.96 -13.86 -6.78
C GLY A 40 30.89 -15.07 -6.93
N CYS A 41 30.79 -16.07 -6.08
CA CYS A 41 31.56 -17.31 -6.17
C CYS A 41 31.17 -18.16 -7.38
N GLU A 42 32.14 -18.85 -7.97
CA GLU A 42 31.89 -19.87 -8.99
C GLU A 42 31.49 -21.19 -8.33
N VAL A 43 30.41 -21.77 -8.83
CA VAL A 43 29.81 -23.01 -8.32
C VAL A 43 29.52 -23.97 -9.46
N VAL A 44 29.56 -25.27 -9.18
CA VAL A 44 29.19 -26.33 -10.12
C VAL A 44 27.84 -26.91 -9.72
N VAL A 45 26.99 -27.14 -10.71
CA VAL A 45 25.72 -27.84 -10.53
C VAL A 45 25.99 -29.33 -10.33
N VAL A 46 25.76 -29.84 -9.13
CA VAL A 46 25.96 -31.26 -8.77
C VAL A 46 24.69 -32.09 -8.90
N GLY A 47 23.54 -31.43 -8.96
CA GLY A 47 22.24 -32.07 -9.08
C GLY A 47 21.12 -31.05 -9.05
N GLY A 48 19.89 -31.51 -8.90
CA GLY A 48 18.75 -30.64 -8.68
C GLY A 48 17.56 -31.44 -8.20
N ASP A 49 16.72 -30.81 -7.40
CA ASP A 49 15.40 -31.31 -7.06
C ASP A 49 14.35 -30.60 -7.93
N LYS A 50 13.07 -30.86 -7.67
CA LYS A 50 11.97 -30.26 -8.46
C LYS A 50 11.93 -28.73 -8.38
N PHE A 51 12.59 -28.14 -7.38
CA PHE A 51 12.42 -26.72 -7.02
C PHE A 51 13.71 -25.90 -7.16
N CYS A 52 14.88 -26.50 -6.98
CA CYS A 52 16.16 -25.80 -7.00
C CYS A 52 17.32 -26.68 -7.48
N LEU A 53 18.36 -26.02 -8.00
CA LEU A 53 19.62 -26.67 -8.34
C LEU A 53 20.44 -26.92 -7.07
N LEU A 54 21.00 -28.11 -6.94
CA LEU A 54 21.98 -28.40 -5.90
C LEU A 54 23.37 -28.01 -6.42
N VAL A 55 24.06 -27.11 -5.73
CA VAL A 55 25.35 -26.53 -6.17
C VAL A 55 26.44 -26.68 -5.12
N CYS A 56 27.69 -26.78 -5.57
CA CYS A 56 28.87 -26.79 -4.71
C CYS A 56 29.96 -25.85 -5.28
N VAL A 57 30.83 -25.31 -4.42
CA VAL A 57 31.92 -24.42 -4.85
C VAL A 57 32.90 -25.16 -5.77
N VAL A 58 33.36 -24.52 -6.84
CA VAL A 58 34.39 -25.11 -7.73
C VAL A 58 35.63 -25.49 -6.91
N GLY A 59 36.12 -26.73 -7.08
CA GLY A 59 37.30 -27.25 -6.37
C GLY A 59 37.02 -27.97 -5.05
N SER A 60 35.77 -28.05 -4.59
CA SER A 60 35.40 -28.86 -3.42
C SER A 60 35.29 -30.36 -3.70
N LEU A 61 35.22 -30.75 -4.97
CA LEU A 61 35.01 -32.12 -5.44
C LEU A 61 36.23 -32.63 -6.22
N PRO A 62 36.58 -33.93 -6.10
CA PRO A 62 37.80 -34.49 -6.68
C PRO A 62 37.80 -34.58 -8.22
N SER A 63 36.64 -34.61 -8.89
CA SER A 63 36.52 -34.39 -10.34
C SER A 63 35.06 -34.14 -10.75
N VAL A 64 34.80 -33.10 -11.55
CA VAL A 64 33.45 -32.77 -12.06
C VAL A 64 32.93 -33.85 -13.03
N GLU A 65 33.83 -34.50 -13.76
CA GLU A 65 33.49 -35.57 -14.72
C GLU A 65 33.08 -36.88 -14.03
N SER A 66 33.47 -37.05 -12.76
CA SER A 66 33.10 -38.22 -11.96
C SER A 66 31.70 -38.13 -11.33
N LEU A 67 30.97 -37.03 -11.55
CA LEU A 67 29.64 -36.85 -10.96
C LEU A 67 28.63 -37.84 -11.58
N PRO A 68 27.79 -38.48 -10.77
CA PRO A 68 26.72 -39.32 -11.29
C PRO A 68 25.80 -38.46 -12.17
N ASN A 69 25.56 -38.93 -13.39
CA ASN A 69 24.74 -38.26 -14.40
C ASN A 69 25.29 -36.93 -14.95
N HIS A 70 26.61 -36.77 -15.00
CA HIS A 70 27.24 -35.62 -15.69
C HIS A 70 26.64 -35.41 -17.10
N GLY A 71 26.28 -34.16 -17.41
CA GLY A 71 25.66 -33.79 -18.69
C GLY A 71 24.15 -34.00 -18.78
N GLN A 72 23.51 -34.64 -17.79
CA GLN A 72 22.05 -34.79 -17.78
C GLN A 72 21.35 -33.44 -17.55
N ILE A 73 20.30 -33.18 -18.33
CA ILE A 73 19.48 -31.98 -18.22
C ILE A 73 18.62 -32.07 -16.95
N ILE A 74 18.67 -31.03 -16.12
CA ILE A 74 17.82 -30.90 -14.94
C ILE A 74 16.53 -30.20 -15.36
N LEU A 75 15.43 -30.95 -15.35
CA LEU A 75 14.08 -30.41 -15.53
C LEU A 75 13.63 -29.76 -14.22
N LEU A 76 14.07 -28.52 -13.99
CA LEU A 76 13.46 -27.66 -12.98
C LEU A 76 12.00 -27.45 -13.38
N GLY A 77 11.07 -27.56 -12.42
CA GLY A 77 9.63 -27.39 -12.62
C GLY A 77 9.21 -25.96 -12.99
N ARG A 78 9.80 -25.38 -14.05
CA ARG A 78 9.53 -24.04 -14.58
C ARG A 78 8.07 -23.82 -14.93
N GLU A 79 7.35 -24.88 -15.27
CA GLU A 79 5.91 -24.82 -15.57
C GLU A 79 5.06 -24.54 -14.32
N HIS A 80 5.48 -24.97 -13.14
CA HIS A 80 4.75 -24.70 -11.90
C HIS A 80 5.05 -23.32 -11.30
N SER A 81 6.25 -22.75 -11.54
CA SER A 81 6.58 -21.42 -11.01
C SER A 81 5.98 -20.28 -11.83
N ALA A 82 5.79 -20.46 -13.15
CA ALA A 82 5.06 -19.49 -13.97
C ALA A 82 3.58 -19.48 -13.59
N ALA A 83 2.94 -20.65 -13.53
CA ALA A 83 1.54 -20.80 -13.11
C ALA A 83 1.30 -20.29 -11.68
N ALA A 84 2.15 -20.66 -10.71
CA ALA A 84 2.01 -20.17 -9.33
C ALA A 84 2.27 -18.64 -9.21
N SER A 85 3.12 -18.06 -10.06
CA SER A 85 3.33 -16.60 -10.10
C SER A 85 2.18 -15.85 -10.76
N GLU A 86 1.49 -16.50 -11.71
CA GLU A 86 0.33 -15.97 -12.42
C GLU A 86 -0.91 -16.04 -11.52
N GLU A 87 -1.14 -17.18 -10.87
CA GLU A 87 -2.17 -17.34 -9.83
C GLU A 87 -1.97 -16.37 -8.66
N ALA A 88 -0.73 -16.16 -8.20
CA ALA A 88 -0.45 -15.18 -7.16
C ALA A 88 -0.71 -13.73 -7.62
N ARG A 89 -0.47 -13.42 -8.89
CA ARG A 89 -0.78 -12.10 -9.48
C ARG A 89 -2.28 -11.91 -9.67
N GLU A 90 -3.01 -12.93 -10.09
CA GLU A 90 -4.46 -12.90 -10.23
C GLU A 90 -5.15 -12.79 -8.87
N ALA A 91 -4.68 -13.53 -7.86
CA ALA A 91 -5.16 -13.42 -6.49
C ALA A 91 -4.88 -12.03 -5.89
N ALA A 92 -3.72 -11.43 -6.19
CA ALA A 92 -3.41 -10.06 -5.76
C ALA A 92 -4.32 -9.02 -6.43
N ARG A 93 -4.64 -9.18 -7.72
CA ARG A 93 -5.61 -8.33 -8.43
C ARG A 93 -7.00 -8.46 -7.85
N HIS A 94 -7.45 -9.69 -7.59
CA HIS A 94 -8.76 -9.96 -6.97
C HIS A 94 -8.89 -9.28 -5.59
N ARG A 95 -7.87 -9.41 -4.73
CA ARG A 95 -7.85 -8.72 -3.43
C ARG A 95 -7.88 -7.20 -3.57
N ALA A 96 -7.16 -6.64 -4.53
CA ALA A 96 -7.16 -5.20 -4.77
C ALA A 96 -8.54 -4.69 -5.27
N GLU A 97 -9.24 -5.48 -6.07
CA GLU A 97 -10.60 -5.16 -6.53
C GLU A 97 -11.63 -5.26 -5.40
N GLU A 98 -11.55 -6.27 -4.55
CA GLU A 98 -12.41 -6.42 -3.37
C GLU A 98 -12.22 -5.23 -2.42
N TYR A 99 -10.97 -4.87 -2.12
CA TYR A 99 -10.66 -3.73 -1.25
C TYR A 99 -11.24 -2.41 -1.80
N ARG A 100 -11.19 -2.21 -3.13
CA ARG A 100 -11.79 -1.03 -3.77
C ARG A 100 -13.31 -1.00 -3.67
N ARG A 101 -13.98 -2.15 -3.74
CA ARG A 101 -15.45 -2.23 -3.61
C ARG A 101 -15.89 -1.93 -2.17
N ASP A 102 -15.18 -2.46 -1.19
CA ASP A 102 -15.48 -2.21 0.23
C ASP A 102 -15.23 -0.75 0.58
N LEU A 103 -14.14 -0.16 0.08
CA LEU A 103 -13.88 1.27 0.25
C LEU A 103 -15.02 2.12 -0.31
N ARG A 104 -15.50 1.82 -1.53
CA ARG A 104 -16.65 2.54 -2.13
C ARG A 104 -17.92 2.41 -1.30
N ARG A 105 -18.20 1.23 -0.74
CA ARG A 105 -19.36 1.01 0.13
C ARG A 105 -19.26 1.84 1.40
N LEU A 106 -18.12 1.80 2.09
CA LEU A 106 -17.89 2.60 3.30
C LEU A 106 -17.99 4.10 3.03
N THR A 107 -17.46 4.56 1.88
CA THR A 107 -17.52 5.97 1.50
C THR A 107 -18.96 6.41 1.24
N MET A 108 -19.72 5.61 0.48
CA MET A 108 -21.12 5.91 0.17
C MET A 108 -22.02 5.87 1.40
N THR A 109 -21.80 4.91 2.32
CA THR A 109 -22.60 4.84 3.54
C THR A 109 -22.39 6.05 4.40
N GLY A 110 -21.16 6.46 4.72
CA GLY A 110 -20.98 7.62 5.59
C GLY A 110 -21.28 8.98 4.93
N LEU A 111 -21.20 9.11 3.59
CA LEU A 111 -21.78 10.26 2.89
C LEU A 111 -23.29 10.32 3.09
N ALA A 112 -23.99 9.19 2.96
CA ALA A 112 -25.43 9.12 3.18
C ALA A 112 -25.78 9.42 4.65
N THR A 113 -25.06 8.85 5.61
CA THR A 113 -25.31 9.12 7.04
C THR A 113 -25.05 10.58 7.39
N GLY A 114 -23.96 11.17 6.88
CA GLY A 114 -23.63 12.58 7.08
C GLY A 114 -24.71 13.51 6.50
N PHE A 115 -25.21 13.20 5.30
CA PHE A 115 -26.29 13.95 4.67
C PHE A 115 -27.60 13.88 5.49
N VAL A 116 -27.99 12.67 5.90
CA VAL A 116 -29.20 12.46 6.72
C VAL A 116 -29.09 13.19 8.06
N LEU A 117 -27.95 13.10 8.74
CA LEU A 117 -27.72 13.78 10.01
C LEU A 117 -27.78 15.31 9.83
N GLY A 118 -27.18 15.82 8.75
CA GLY A 118 -27.25 17.24 8.38
C GLY A 118 -28.68 17.72 8.18
N LEU A 119 -29.50 16.96 7.44
CA LEU A 119 -30.92 17.28 7.25
C LEU A 119 -31.71 17.26 8.57
N ILE A 120 -31.46 16.28 9.45
CA ILE A 120 -32.11 16.20 10.77
C ILE A 120 -31.77 17.42 11.61
N LEU A 121 -30.50 17.86 11.63
CA LEU A 121 -30.08 19.04 12.38
C LEU A 121 -30.71 20.32 11.84
N VAL A 122 -30.81 20.45 10.50
CA VAL A 122 -31.51 21.57 9.86
C VAL A 122 -33.00 21.56 10.23
N ALA A 123 -33.67 20.41 10.11
CA ALA A 123 -35.09 20.25 10.44
C ALA A 123 -35.39 20.56 11.91
N ALA A 124 -34.60 20.00 12.84
CA ALA A 124 -34.73 20.23 14.27
C ALA A 124 -34.55 21.70 14.63
N ARG A 125 -33.65 22.41 13.94
CA ARG A 125 -33.46 23.85 14.14
C ARG A 125 -34.62 24.66 13.57
N THR A 126 -35.08 24.37 12.36
CA THR A 126 -36.25 25.04 11.77
C THR A 126 -37.50 24.88 12.62
N TRP A 127 -37.67 23.72 13.27
CA TRP A 127 -38.79 23.47 14.19
C TRP A 127 -38.69 24.33 15.45
N ARG A 128 -37.48 24.51 16.01
CA ARG A 128 -37.28 25.16 17.31
C ARG A 128 -37.31 26.69 17.25
N VAL A 129 -36.89 27.28 16.14
CA VAL A 129 -36.76 28.75 15.99
C VAL A 129 -37.98 29.37 15.26
N GLY A 130 -38.88 28.53 14.76
CA GLY A 130 -39.92 28.94 13.82
C GLY A 130 -39.30 29.23 12.44
N PHE A 131 -40.10 29.10 11.38
CA PHE A 131 -39.67 29.32 10.00
C PHE A 131 -39.47 30.82 9.76
N THR A 132 -38.41 31.39 10.32
CA THR A 132 -37.95 32.74 10.00
C THR A 132 -36.98 32.61 8.82
N PRO A 133 -37.26 33.21 7.66
CA PRO A 133 -36.40 33.12 6.47
C PRO A 133 -35.12 33.96 6.60
N ASP A 134 -34.56 34.06 7.80
CA ASP A 134 -33.26 34.68 8.04
C ASP A 134 -32.16 33.77 7.47
N LEU A 135 -31.92 33.94 6.17
CA LEU A 135 -30.87 33.33 5.37
C LEU A 135 -29.45 33.46 5.96
N TRP A 136 -29.27 34.36 6.93
CA TRP A 136 -28.01 34.62 7.62
C TRP A 136 -27.52 33.46 8.49
N LEU A 137 -28.37 32.49 8.84
CA LEU A 137 -28.04 31.38 9.75
C LEU A 137 -27.86 30.01 9.07
N VAL A 138 -28.05 29.91 7.75
CA VAL A 138 -27.82 28.71 6.94
C VAL A 138 -26.32 28.39 6.71
N PRO A 139 -25.42 29.38 6.52
CA PRO A 139 -24.00 29.10 6.27
C PRO A 139 -23.21 28.40 7.41
N PRO A 140 -23.41 28.72 8.70
CA PRO A 140 -22.61 28.13 9.78
C PRO A 140 -22.97 26.67 10.03
N THR A 141 -24.23 26.26 9.88
CA THR A 141 -24.62 24.85 9.99
C THR A 141 -24.06 24.02 8.83
N ALA A 142 -23.97 24.60 7.63
CA ALA A 142 -23.30 23.96 6.50
C ALA A 142 -21.79 23.78 6.75
N SER A 143 -21.12 24.78 7.34
CA SER A 143 -19.68 24.67 7.65
C SER A 143 -19.35 23.58 8.69
N ILE A 144 -20.23 23.36 9.67
CA ILE A 144 -20.07 22.27 10.65
C ILE A 144 -20.23 20.91 9.97
N GLY A 145 -21.22 20.78 9.07
CA GLY A 145 -21.39 19.57 8.26
C GLY A 145 -20.15 19.26 7.41
N PHE A 146 -19.57 20.27 6.74
CA PHE A 146 -18.34 20.11 5.97
C PHE A 146 -17.12 19.79 6.83
N ALA A 147 -16.99 20.39 8.02
CA ALA A 147 -15.91 20.09 8.95
C ALA A 147 -15.97 18.66 9.49
N CYS A 148 -17.16 18.17 9.84
CA CYS A 148 -17.37 16.77 10.26
C CYS A 148 -17.07 15.79 9.12
N LEU A 149 -17.45 16.13 7.89
CA LEU A 149 -17.19 15.31 6.70
C LEU A 149 -15.68 15.26 6.39
N ALA A 150 -14.97 16.39 6.49
CA ALA A 150 -13.53 16.46 6.35
C ALA A 150 -12.79 15.67 7.46
N ALA A 151 -13.25 15.76 8.72
CA ALA A 151 -12.67 14.99 9.83
C ALA A 151 -12.88 13.48 9.65
N TRP A 152 -14.05 13.06 9.14
CA TRP A 152 -14.32 11.66 8.82
C TRP A 152 -13.42 11.14 7.70
N PHE A 153 -13.20 11.93 6.63
CA PHE A 153 -12.25 11.62 5.56
C PHE A 153 -10.80 11.55 6.04
N LEU A 154 -10.38 12.41 6.97
CA LEU A 154 -9.03 12.39 7.54
C LEU A 154 -8.82 11.16 8.45
N TRP A 155 -9.82 10.80 9.24
CA TRP A 155 -9.76 9.63 10.13
C TRP A 155 -9.66 8.32 9.34
N PHE A 156 -10.50 8.14 8.31
CA PHE A 156 -10.49 6.94 7.47
C PHE A 156 -9.40 6.94 6.37
N GLY A 157 -8.94 8.11 5.94
CA GLY A 157 -7.94 8.26 4.88
C GLY A 157 -6.48 8.19 5.34
N SER A 158 -6.23 8.18 6.66
CA SER A 158 -4.88 8.28 7.24
C SER A 158 -3.94 7.10 6.92
N GLU A 159 -4.49 5.96 6.51
CA GLU A 159 -3.69 4.78 6.16
C GLU A 159 -3.32 4.66 4.67
N THR A 160 -3.97 5.36 3.72
CA THR A 160 -3.84 4.90 2.31
C THR A 160 -3.80 5.89 1.14
N ASN A 161 -3.95 7.22 1.25
CA ASN A 161 -3.76 8.06 0.05
C ASN A 161 -3.54 9.56 0.29
N GLU A 162 -2.45 10.10 -0.25
CA GLU A 162 -2.20 11.55 -0.36
C GLU A 162 -3.34 12.31 -1.04
N THR A 163 -4.07 11.63 -1.93
CA THR A 163 -5.25 12.18 -2.63
C THR A 163 -6.43 12.46 -1.69
N LEU A 164 -6.62 11.65 -0.64
CA LEU A 164 -7.69 11.87 0.34
C LEU A 164 -7.37 13.05 1.26
N LEU A 165 -6.08 13.24 1.59
CA LEU A 165 -5.60 14.42 2.32
C LEU A 165 -5.85 15.70 1.50
N LEU A 166 -5.59 15.65 0.19
CA LEU A 166 -5.83 16.78 -0.72
C LEU A 166 -7.32 17.12 -0.83
N ILE A 167 -8.20 16.11 -0.91
CA ILE A 167 -9.66 16.34 -0.94
C ILE A 167 -10.15 16.92 0.39
N ALA A 168 -9.69 16.42 1.53
CA ALA A 168 -10.08 16.93 2.84
C ALA A 168 -9.62 18.38 3.05
N THR A 169 -8.39 18.71 2.65
CA THR A 169 -7.84 20.08 2.75
C THR A 169 -8.55 21.05 1.82
N VAL A 170 -8.84 20.66 0.57
CA VAL A 170 -9.62 21.48 -0.37
C VAL A 170 -11.05 21.70 0.16
N THR A 171 -11.69 20.66 0.70
CA THR A 171 -13.04 20.76 1.26
C THR A 171 -13.08 21.69 2.48
N ALA A 172 -12.09 21.61 3.37
CA ALA A 172 -11.94 22.52 4.49
C ALA A 172 -11.68 23.97 4.03
N ALA A 173 -10.82 24.16 3.02
CA ALA A 173 -10.51 25.48 2.46
C ALA A 173 -11.73 26.14 1.80
N VAL A 174 -12.55 25.37 1.07
CA VAL A 174 -13.80 25.87 0.47
C VAL A 174 -14.81 26.25 1.55
N GLY A 175 -14.95 25.45 2.61
CA GLY A 175 -15.81 25.78 3.75
C GLY A 175 -15.37 27.08 4.46
N LEU A 176 -14.07 27.25 4.64
CA LEU A 176 -13.43 28.47 5.15
C LEU A 176 -13.73 29.70 4.28
N PHE A 177 -13.55 29.57 2.97
CA PHE A 177 -13.74 30.67 2.01
C PHE A 177 -15.21 31.07 1.86
N ALA A 178 -16.13 30.10 1.91
CA ALA A 178 -17.56 30.40 1.93
C ALA A 178 -17.96 31.13 3.23
N GLY A 179 -17.39 30.74 4.38
CA GLY A 179 -17.65 31.42 5.64
C GLY A 179 -17.22 32.89 5.65
N THR A 180 -16.06 33.21 5.07
CA THR A 180 -15.56 34.60 5.01
C THR A 180 -16.35 35.48 4.06
N TYR A 181 -16.80 34.94 2.93
CA TYR A 181 -17.52 35.71 1.90
C TYR A 181 -18.91 36.15 2.35
N PHE A 182 -19.60 35.35 3.18
CA PHE A 182 -20.98 35.61 3.59
C PHE A 182 -21.13 36.42 4.89
N PHE A 183 -20.13 36.43 5.79
CA PHE A 183 -20.27 37.02 7.13
C PHE A 183 -19.66 38.43 7.30
N GLY A 184 -19.12 39.03 6.24
CA GLY A 184 -18.43 40.33 6.32
C GLY A 184 -17.08 40.26 7.04
N PRO A 185 -16.23 41.29 6.91
CA PRO A 185 -14.80 41.18 7.20
C PRO A 185 -14.47 40.87 8.67
N LEU A 186 -15.28 41.27 9.64
CA LEU A 186 -14.98 41.08 11.06
C LEU A 186 -15.43 39.70 11.59
N ALA A 187 -16.61 39.22 11.21
CA ALA A 187 -17.09 37.89 11.61
C ALA A 187 -16.49 36.78 10.73
N GLY A 188 -16.20 37.08 9.46
CA GLY A 188 -15.45 36.20 8.57
C GLY A 188 -14.04 35.94 9.08
N VAL A 189 -13.33 36.96 9.59
CA VAL A 189 -11.97 36.80 10.13
C VAL A 189 -11.95 35.94 11.40
N THR A 190 -12.88 36.11 12.32
CA THR A 190 -12.94 35.30 13.54
C THR A 190 -13.31 33.85 13.25
N ILE A 191 -14.30 33.61 12.39
CA ILE A 191 -14.66 32.25 11.96
C ILE A 191 -13.48 31.62 11.20
N SER A 192 -12.82 32.36 10.31
CA SER A 192 -11.66 31.88 9.56
C SER A 192 -10.46 31.57 10.43
N LEU A 193 -10.20 32.38 11.46
CA LEU A 193 -9.13 32.13 12.42
C LEU A 193 -9.45 30.91 13.26
N CYS A 194 -10.69 30.75 13.73
CA CYS A 194 -11.09 29.59 14.52
C CYS A 194 -11.06 28.29 13.71
N SER A 195 -11.52 28.28 12.47
CA SER A 195 -11.46 27.07 11.62
C SER A 195 -10.05 26.80 11.10
N GLY A 196 -9.25 27.82 10.78
CA GLY A 196 -7.83 27.65 10.46
C GLY A 196 -7.04 27.09 11.63
N PHE A 197 -7.32 27.56 12.84
CA PHE A 197 -6.70 27.06 14.06
C PHE A 197 -7.16 25.63 14.37
N ALA A 198 -8.45 25.30 14.21
CA ALA A 198 -8.96 23.95 14.40
C ALA A 198 -8.35 22.95 13.41
N VAL A 199 -8.22 23.32 12.13
CA VAL A 199 -7.57 22.49 11.10
C VAL A 199 -6.08 22.31 11.40
N SER A 200 -5.39 23.37 11.81
CA SER A 200 -3.96 23.31 12.17
C SER A 200 -3.73 22.46 13.42
N LEU A 201 -4.58 22.61 14.44
CA LEU A 201 -4.52 21.81 15.66
C LEU A 201 -4.80 20.33 15.37
N LEU A 202 -5.77 20.04 14.50
CA LEU A 202 -6.09 18.68 14.08
C LEU A 202 -4.94 18.05 13.27
N ALA A 203 -4.29 18.82 12.38
CA ALA A 203 -3.11 18.37 11.65
C ALA A 203 -1.93 18.06 12.59
N VAL A 204 -1.67 18.92 13.58
CA VAL A 204 -0.64 18.67 14.60
C VAL A 204 -0.98 17.44 15.44
N LEU A 205 -2.24 17.25 15.83
CA LEU A 205 -2.69 16.08 16.59
C LEU A 205 -2.49 14.78 15.78
N VAL A 206 -2.79 14.79 14.49
CA VAL A 206 -2.56 13.65 13.59
C VAL A 206 -1.06 13.35 13.46
N ILE A 207 -0.20 14.37 13.34
CA ILE A 207 1.26 14.20 13.29
C ILE A 207 1.80 13.62 14.61
N VAL A 208 1.34 14.14 15.75
CA VAL A 208 1.77 13.68 17.09
C VAL A 208 1.30 12.26 17.37
N MET A 209 0.06 11.91 17.00
CA MET A 209 -0.47 10.56 17.20
C MET A 209 0.14 9.52 16.27
N LYS A 210 0.68 9.90 15.11
CA LYS A 210 1.39 8.95 14.24
C LYS A 210 2.69 8.46 14.85
N GLY A 211 3.31 9.23 15.75
CA GLY A 211 4.63 8.91 16.32
C GLY A 211 5.74 8.82 15.25
N PRO A 212 7.02 8.95 15.62
CA PRO A 212 8.08 8.59 14.71
C PRO A 212 8.07 7.07 14.56
N GLU A 213 7.62 6.56 13.41
CA GLU A 213 7.84 5.17 13.03
C GLU A 213 9.36 4.94 12.96
N THR A 214 9.91 4.32 14.01
CA THR A 214 11.29 3.76 14.06
C THR A 214 11.27 2.31 13.64
#